data_AF-A0A3B9UDF5-F1
#
_entry.id   AF-A0A3B9UDF5-F1
#
_cell.length_a   1.000
_cell.length_b   1.000
_cell.length_c   1.000
_cell.angle_alpha   90.00
_cell.angle_beta   90.00
_cell.angle_gamma   90.00
#
_symmetry.space_group_name_H-M   'P 1'
#
loop_
_entity.id
_entity.type
_entity.pdbx_description
1 polymer ?
#
loop_
_entity_poly.entity_id
_entity_poly.type
_entity_poly.pdbx_seq_one_letter_code
_entity_poly.pdbx_strand_id
1 'polypeptide(L)' 'RQFLSDLRKRPEAEVHACEIHDVDQYHAAYSMGDRTRAFLKVQDGCDYVCTYCTIPMARGVSRSAPLDQVVAQARELAAQ' A
#
# COMPACT_ATOMS: atom_id res chain seq x y z
N ARG A 1 -1.10 10.51 6.92
CA ARG A 1 -1.26 11.31 8.17
C ARG A 1 -1.79 12.72 7.92
N GLN A 2 -1.77 13.23 6.68
CA GLN A 2 -2.26 14.57 6.33
C GLN A 2 -3.75 14.83 6.69
N PHE A 3 -4.60 13.81 6.63
CA PHE A 3 -6.06 13.96 6.83
C PHE A 3 -6.58 13.46 8.19
N LEU A 4 -5.70 12.96 9.07
CA LEU A 4 -6.08 12.34 10.36
C LEU A 4 -5.59 13.18 11.55
N SER A 5 -5.73 14.50 11.47
CA SER A 5 -5.29 15.42 12.53
C SER A 5 -6.26 15.52 13.72
N ASP A 6 -7.52 15.13 13.53
CA ASP A 6 -8.58 15.14 14.54
C ASP A 6 -9.42 13.88 14.39
N LEU A 7 -9.58 13.11 15.48
CA LEU A 7 -10.32 11.85 15.51
C LEU A 7 -11.77 12.01 15.97
N ARG A 8 -12.22 13.24 16.27
CA ARG A 8 -13.62 13.51 16.59
C ARG A 8 -14.48 13.32 15.34
N LYS A 9 -15.64 12.69 15.50
CA LYS A 9 -16.60 12.49 14.41
C LYS A 9 -17.10 13.84 13.90
N ARG A 10 -16.82 14.13 12.63
CA ARG A 10 -17.34 15.31 11.93
C ARG A 10 -18.79 15.09 11.49
N PRO A 11 -19.61 16.14 11.41
CA PRO A 11 -21.02 16.03 11.01
C PRO A 11 -21.19 15.69 9.52
N GLU A 12 -20.22 16.06 8.68
CA GLU A 12 -20.20 15.78 7.24
C GLU A 12 -19.01 14.88 6.88
N ALA A 13 -19.20 14.04 5.85
CA ALA A 13 -18.17 13.15 5.35
C ALA A 13 -17.26 13.88 4.34
N GLU A 14 -15.96 13.87 4.60
CA GLU A 14 -14.95 14.38 3.67
C GLU A 14 -14.38 13.24 2.82
N VAL A 15 -14.40 13.41 1.50
CA VAL A 15 -13.84 12.44 0.54
C VAL A 15 -12.54 13.00 -0.02
N HIS A 16 -11.45 12.27 0.18
CA HIS A 16 -10.15 12.60 -0.39
C HIS A 16 -9.77 11.54 -1.43
N ALA A 17 -9.63 11.98 -2.68
CA ALA A 17 -9.19 11.16 -3.80
C ALA A 17 -8.12 11.92 -4.60
N CYS A 18 -7.31 11.18 -5.33
CA CYS A 18 -6.37 11.69 -6.33
C CYS A 18 -6.59 10.93 -7.62
N GLU A 19 -6.09 11.48 -8.72
CA GLU A 19 -6.11 10.78 -9.99
C GLU A 19 -5.11 9.62 -9.98
N ILE A 20 -5.46 8.52 -10.63
CA ILE A 20 -4.62 7.32 -10.59
C ILE A 20 -3.24 7.53 -11.24
N HIS A 21 -3.13 8.49 -12.16
CA HIS A 21 -1.87 8.84 -12.81
C HIS A 21 -0.89 9.56 -11.87
N ASP A 22 -1.38 10.16 -10.79
CA ASP A 22 -0.55 10.81 -9.76
C ASP A 22 0.04 9.80 -8.78
N VAL A 23 -0.38 8.53 -8.84
CA VAL A 23 0.11 7.45 -7.98
C VAL A 23 1.35 6.81 -8.60
N ASP A 24 2.49 7.48 -8.46
CA ASP A 24 3.79 7.07 -9.00
C ASP A 24 4.76 6.48 -7.96
N GLN A 25 4.44 6.57 -6.66
CA GLN A 25 5.28 6.08 -5.57
C GLN A 25 4.84 4.73 -4.99
N TYR A 26 5.83 3.96 -4.53
CA TYR A 26 5.59 2.79 -3.69
C TYR A 26 5.39 3.22 -2.23
N HIS A 27 4.34 2.71 -1.58
CA HIS A 27 4.09 2.92 -0.16
C HIS A 27 4.23 1.60 0.61
N ALA A 28 5.15 1.52 1.57
CA ALA A 28 5.35 0.30 2.36
C ALA A 28 4.09 -0.05 3.20
N ALA A 29 3.79 -1.35 3.29
CA ALA A 29 2.73 -1.87 4.15
C ALA A 29 3.06 -3.28 4.61
N TYR A 30 2.86 -3.56 5.89
CA TYR A 30 3.06 -4.86 6.50
C TYR A 30 2.11 -5.05 7.68
N SER A 31 1.98 -6.28 8.18
CA SER A 31 1.27 -6.58 9.43
C SER A 31 2.22 -7.17 10.47
N MET A 32 2.05 -6.79 11.74
CA MET A 32 2.85 -7.25 12.89
C MET A 32 1.94 -7.54 14.09
N GLY A 33 2.41 -8.34 15.05
CA GLY A 33 1.72 -8.61 16.32
C GLY A 33 1.05 -9.98 16.40
N ASP A 34 -0.21 -10.02 16.80
CA ASP A 34 -1.01 -11.19 17.23
C ASP A 34 -1.38 -12.20 16.12
N ARG A 35 -0.69 -12.17 14.98
CA ARG A 35 -0.96 -13.02 13.82
C ARG A 35 0.09 -14.11 13.70
N THR A 36 -0.33 -15.32 13.38
CA THR A 36 0.59 -16.43 13.06
C THR A 36 1.37 -16.25 11.76
N ARG A 37 1.00 -15.25 10.94
CA ARG A 37 1.64 -14.91 9.66
C ARG A 37 1.67 -13.39 9.48
N ALA A 38 2.80 -12.89 8.96
CA ALA A 38 2.93 -11.51 8.53
C ALA A 38 2.60 -11.34 7.04
N PHE A 39 1.89 -10.27 6.71
CA PHE A 39 1.84 -9.71 5.36
C PHE A 39 3.01 -8.74 5.20
N LEU A 40 3.71 -8.82 4.07
CA LEU A 40 4.73 -7.86 3.65
C LEU A 40 4.43 -7.48 2.20
N LYS A 41 4.06 -6.22 1.96
CA LYS A 41 3.92 -5.71 0.59
C LYS A 41 5.30 -5.57 -0.03
N VAL A 42 5.45 -6.04 -1.26
CA VAL A 42 6.69 -5.90 -2.05
C VAL A 42 6.49 -5.13 -3.35
N GLN A 43 5.24 -5.03 -3.80
CA GLN A 43 4.81 -4.34 -5.02
C GLN A 43 3.39 -3.79 -4.83
N ASP A 44 3.10 -2.68 -5.51
CA ASP A 44 1.75 -2.18 -5.73
C ASP A 44 1.50 -1.95 -7.23
N GLY A 45 0.26 -2.06 -7.68
CA GLY A 45 -0.08 -1.99 -9.11
C GLY A 45 0.47 -3.16 -9.95
N CYS A 46 0.24 -3.11 -11.27
CA CYS A 46 0.65 -4.16 -12.21
C CYS A 46 0.76 -3.64 -13.65
N ASP A 47 1.83 -3.99 -14.36
CA ASP A 47 2.02 -3.63 -15.78
C ASP A 47 1.33 -4.61 -16.73
N TYR A 48 0.87 -5.75 -16.22
CA TYR A 48 0.22 -6.77 -17.02
C TYR A 48 -1.28 -6.49 -17.16
N VAL A 49 -1.68 -6.16 -18.38
CA VAL A 49 -3.08 -5.83 -18.71
C VAL A 49 -3.84 -7.12 -19.04
N CYS A 50 -4.44 -7.74 -18.02
CA CYS A 50 -5.36 -8.85 -18.26
C CYS A 50 -6.72 -8.33 -18.74
N THR A 51 -7.38 -9.10 -19.61
CA THR A 51 -8.75 -8.83 -20.07
C THR A 51 -9.79 -8.76 -18.94
N TYR A 52 -9.52 -9.38 -17.79
CA TYR A 52 -10.43 -9.46 -16.65
C TYR A 52 -10.00 -8.60 -15.45
N CYS A 53 -8.82 -7.97 -15.48
CA CYS A 53 -8.21 -7.39 -14.29
C CYS A 53 -8.28 -5.86 -14.29
N THR A 54 -8.95 -5.29 -13.28
CA THR A 54 -9.09 -3.83 -13.10
C THR A 54 -7.84 -3.18 -12.47
N ILE A 55 -6.82 -3.96 -12.10
CA ILE A 55 -5.66 -3.46 -11.34
C ILE A 55 -4.96 -2.27 -12.01
N PRO A 56 -4.67 -2.26 -13.33
CA PRO A 56 -4.05 -1.09 -13.96
C PRO A 56 -4.90 0.19 -13.83
N MET A 57 -6.23 0.07 -13.78
CA MET A 57 -7.15 1.22 -13.66
C MET A 57 -7.35 1.67 -12.22
N ALA A 58 -7.39 0.74 -11.26
CA ALA A 58 -7.66 1.05 -9.85
C ALA A 58 -6.40 1.30 -9.02
N ARG A 59 -5.26 0.73 -9.43
CA ARG A 59 -3.99 0.80 -8.70
C ARG A 59 -2.83 1.28 -9.57
N GLY A 60 -3.03 1.56 -10.84
CA GLY A 60 -1.97 2.05 -11.73
C GLY A 60 -0.92 0.99 -12.06
N VAL A 61 0.20 1.48 -12.63
CA VAL A 61 1.35 0.68 -13.08
C VAL A 61 2.09 0.02 -11.92
N SER A 62 2.97 -0.94 -12.25
CA SER A 62 3.79 -1.63 -11.27
C SER A 62 4.78 -0.68 -10.57
N ARG A 63 4.80 -0.72 -9.24
CA ARG A 63 5.73 0.02 -8.39
C ARG A 63 6.22 -0.91 -7.30
N SER A 64 7.51 -1.22 -7.31
CA SER A 64 8.12 -2.20 -6.40
C SER A 64 9.01 -1.53 -5.36
N ALA A 65 9.09 -2.16 -4.19
CA ALA A 65 10.08 -1.80 -3.20
C ALA A 65 11.50 -2.18 -3.66
N PRO A 66 12.53 -1.41 -3.28
CA PRO A 66 13.92 -1.83 -3.42
C PRO A 66 14.19 -3.14 -2.67
N LEU A 67 14.98 -4.05 -3.28
CA LEU A 67 15.21 -5.40 -2.75
C LEU A 67 15.83 -5.39 -1.35
N ASP A 68 16.81 -4.51 -1.12
CA ASP A 68 17.47 -4.34 0.17
C ASP A 68 16.48 -3.95 1.27
N GLN A 69 15.54 -3.06 0.97
CA GLN A 69 14.48 -2.66 1.90
C GLN A 69 13.51 -3.82 2.18
N VAL A 70 13.12 -4.59 1.16
CA VAL A 70 12.25 -5.77 1.34
C VAL A 70 12.91 -6.80 2.24
N VAL A 71 14.20 -7.09 2.01
CA VAL A 71 14.95 -8.07 2.82
C VAL A 71 15.11 -7.59 4.26
N ALA A 72 15.40 -6.30 4.47
CA ALA A 72 15.48 -5.72 5.81
C ALA A 72 14.15 -5.86 6.56
N GLN A 73 13.03 -5.46 5.95
CA GLN A 73 11.70 -5.58 6.53
C GLN A 73 11.33 -7.03 6.83
N ALA A 74 11.63 -7.96 5.92
CA ALA A 74 11.37 -9.38 6.14
C ALA A 74 12.13 -9.93 7.36
N ARG A 75 13.40 -9.53 7.55
CA ARG A 75 14.19 -9.91 8.72
C ARG A 75 13.62 -9.35 10.01
N GLU A 76 13.21 -8.08 10.01
CA GLU A 76 12.58 -7.46 11.16
C GLU A 76 11.27 -8.17 11.54
N LEU A 77 10.43 -8.51 10.56
CA LEU A 77 9.17 -9.23 10.78
C LEU A 77 9.38 -10.66 11.30
N ALA A 78 10.41 -11.34 10.81
CA ALA A 78 10.71 -12.72 11.22
C ALA A 78 11.35 -12.81 12.62
N ALA A 79 11.90 -11.69 13.12
CA ALA A 79 12.52 -11.61 14.45
C ALA A 79 11.53 -11.24 15.56
N GLN A 80 10.26 -11.02 15.24
CA GLN A 80 9.18 -10.75 16.21
C GLN A 80 8.56 -12.04 16.70
#